data_AF-A0A522GQI7-F1
#
_entry.id   AF-A0A522GQI7-F1
#
_cell.length_a   1.000
_cell.length_b   1.000
_cell.length_c   1.000
_cell.angle_alpha   90.00
_cell.angle_beta   90.00
_cell.angle_gamma   90.00
#
_symmetry.space_group_name_H-M   'P 1'
#
loop_
_entity.id
_entity.type
_entity.pdbx_description
1 polymer ?
#
loop_
_entity_poly.entity_id
_entity_poly.type
_entity_poly.pdbx_seq_one_letter_code
_entity_poly.pdbx_strand_id
1 'polypeptide(L)'
;RAAKVEERRADLFGGAIVNPTEKRPALHMALRNLSGAPMFAQGRDVMPDVVAEQRKMLRFAEDIRSGVTTNANGEAFTDIVNIGIGGSDLGPAMAAKALAPFIAPHLSLHFVANVDGSDLGDLLPKLPLAKTLFIVCSKTFTTLETLTNAAAARQYLVERLGEPAVAAQFCAVSTALDQVAAFGIAPDRVFGFWDWVGGRYSLWSSIGLSLAIGIGAEQFESFLSGGQDIDRHFGAAPLEKNVPVLMALLGVWYRNFWGYAAHAVIPYDQRLARFSAYLQQLEMESNGKSVDLSGAPVEGATCPALFGEPGTNGQHAFFQLFHQGTEIVPIDFLVASEPVSADAHQHELLVANCLAQSEALMRGRSREEVEQRLRAQGLDAASIARLAPHKVFAGNRPSSTFLYRQLSPRVLGQLIALYEHKVFVQSVIWDIDPFDQWGVELGKELALRLAPIIADSKAPLSGLDASTAGLIAQVRKLKGSHASR
;
A
#
# COMPACT_ATOMS: atom_id res chain seq x y z
N ARG A 1 -23.22 -12.55 -10.34
CA ARG A 1 -23.83 -13.88 -10.62
C ARG A 1 -23.39 -14.41 -11.99
N ALA A 2 -23.68 -13.73 -13.10
CA ALA A 2 -23.24 -14.19 -14.44
C ALA A 2 -21.72 -14.45 -14.54
N ALA A 3 -20.89 -13.55 -13.99
CA ALA A 3 -19.43 -13.72 -13.89
C ALA A 3 -18.97 -14.75 -12.84
N LYS A 4 -19.88 -15.55 -12.25
CA LYS A 4 -19.55 -16.65 -11.31
C LYS A 4 -18.72 -16.26 -10.07
N VAL A 5 -18.90 -15.04 -9.57
CA VAL A 5 -18.20 -14.51 -8.37
C VAL A 5 -18.22 -15.46 -7.18
N GLU A 6 -19.34 -16.16 -6.93
CA GLU A 6 -19.46 -17.07 -5.79
C GLU A 6 -18.61 -18.34 -5.96
N GLU A 7 -18.55 -18.90 -7.17
CA GLU A 7 -17.69 -20.05 -7.50
C GLU A 7 -16.22 -19.64 -7.39
N ARG A 8 -15.84 -18.51 -8.00
CA ARG A 8 -14.45 -18.02 -7.96
C ARG A 8 -14.00 -17.66 -6.55
N ARG A 9 -14.90 -17.14 -5.72
CA ARG A 9 -14.65 -16.94 -4.28
C ARG A 9 -14.41 -18.27 -3.57
N ALA A 10 -15.20 -19.30 -3.87
CA ALA A 10 -14.99 -20.63 -3.31
C ALA A 10 -13.63 -21.21 -3.74
N ASP A 11 -13.23 -21.02 -5.00
CA ASP A 11 -11.90 -21.40 -5.51
C ASP A 11 -10.77 -20.69 -4.76
N LEU A 12 -10.91 -19.37 -4.52
CA LEU A 12 -9.96 -18.56 -3.78
C LEU A 12 -9.76 -19.08 -2.34
N PHE A 13 -10.86 -19.26 -1.59
CA PHE A 13 -10.79 -19.76 -0.21
C PHE A 13 -10.45 -21.25 -0.11
N GLY A 14 -10.78 -22.02 -1.15
CA GLY A 14 -10.43 -23.44 -1.28
C GLY A 14 -8.98 -23.70 -1.68
N GLY A 15 -8.23 -22.64 -2.04
CA GLY A 15 -6.82 -22.74 -2.41
C GLY A 15 -6.57 -23.35 -3.79
N ALA A 16 -7.53 -23.18 -4.69
CA ALA A 16 -7.34 -23.50 -6.09
C ALA A 16 -6.27 -22.60 -6.72
N ILE A 17 -5.80 -22.98 -7.91
CA ILE A 17 -4.89 -22.15 -8.71
C ILE A 17 -5.71 -20.99 -9.32
N VAL A 18 -5.73 -19.86 -8.61
CA VAL A 18 -6.41 -18.63 -9.03
C VAL A 18 -5.46 -17.60 -9.65
N ASN A 19 -4.14 -17.84 -9.56
CA ASN A 19 -3.10 -17.19 -10.34
C ASN A 19 -2.59 -18.20 -11.40
N PRO A 20 -3.30 -18.36 -12.54
CA PRO A 20 -2.95 -19.35 -13.54
C PRO A 20 -1.64 -19.06 -14.26
N THR A 21 -1.24 -17.79 -14.42
CA THR A 21 -0.04 -17.44 -15.19
C THR A 21 1.23 -17.84 -14.44
N GLU A 22 1.22 -17.77 -13.11
CA GLU A 22 2.31 -18.27 -12.25
C GLU A 22 2.03 -19.67 -11.68
N LYS A 23 0.85 -20.25 -11.96
CA LYS A 23 0.39 -21.58 -11.47
C LYS A 23 0.35 -21.69 -9.95
N ARG A 24 -0.10 -20.63 -9.27
CA ARG A 24 -0.13 -20.54 -7.81
C ARG A 24 -1.55 -20.34 -7.26
N PRO A 25 -1.82 -20.81 -6.03
CA PRO A 25 -2.91 -20.27 -5.22
C PRO A 25 -2.64 -18.82 -4.82
N ALA A 26 -3.67 -18.12 -4.34
CA ALA A 26 -3.55 -16.83 -3.67
C ALA A 26 -4.28 -16.90 -2.33
N LEU A 27 -3.53 -16.92 -1.21
CA LEU A 27 -4.05 -17.35 0.09
C LEU A 27 -3.72 -16.40 1.23
N HIS A 28 -3.69 -15.08 0.97
CA HIS A 28 -3.42 -14.08 2.00
C HIS A 28 -4.40 -14.15 3.20
N MET A 29 -5.62 -14.66 3.01
CA MET A 29 -6.57 -14.94 4.09
C MET A 29 -6.06 -15.97 5.10
N ALA A 30 -5.22 -16.93 4.68
CA ALA A 30 -4.63 -17.92 5.59
C ALA A 30 -3.74 -17.25 6.65
N LEU A 31 -3.04 -16.18 6.29
CA LEU A 31 -2.13 -15.43 7.17
C LEU A 31 -2.85 -14.78 8.37
N ARG A 32 -4.15 -14.53 8.22
CA ARG A 32 -5.03 -13.93 9.22
C ARG A 32 -6.14 -14.87 9.69
N ASN A 33 -6.02 -16.16 9.38
CA ASN A 33 -6.94 -17.16 9.89
C ASN A 33 -6.56 -17.58 11.32
N LEU A 34 -6.96 -16.77 12.30
CA LEU A 34 -6.67 -17.00 13.72
C LEU A 34 -7.38 -18.22 14.33
N SER A 35 -8.32 -18.85 13.60
CA SER A 35 -8.99 -20.06 14.10
C SER A 35 -8.09 -21.30 14.03
N GLY A 36 -7.04 -21.25 13.21
CA GLY A 36 -6.22 -22.42 12.88
C GLY A 36 -6.95 -23.49 12.07
N ALA A 37 -8.20 -23.24 11.63
CA ALA A 37 -8.95 -24.18 10.80
C ALA A 37 -8.22 -24.40 9.46
N PRO A 38 -8.14 -25.64 8.94
CA PRO A 38 -7.35 -25.95 7.75
C PRO A 38 -7.66 -25.05 6.56
N MET A 39 -6.61 -24.61 5.88
CA MET A 39 -6.69 -23.95 4.58
C MET A 39 -5.67 -24.62 3.67
N PHE A 40 -6.08 -24.99 2.48
CA PHE A 40 -5.25 -25.82 1.61
C PHE A 40 -4.57 -24.96 0.55
N ALA A 41 -3.34 -25.29 0.19
CA ALA A 41 -2.67 -24.81 -1.02
C ALA A 41 -2.22 -26.05 -1.79
N GLN A 42 -2.75 -26.27 -3.00
CA GLN A 42 -2.41 -27.44 -3.81
C GLN A 42 -2.54 -28.78 -3.04
N GLY A 43 -3.58 -28.91 -2.22
CA GLY A 43 -3.88 -30.13 -1.46
C GLY A 43 -3.12 -30.28 -0.13
N ARG A 44 -2.23 -29.36 0.24
CA ARG A 44 -1.55 -29.34 1.54
C ARG A 44 -2.16 -28.29 2.47
N ASP A 45 -2.49 -28.67 3.70
CA ASP A 45 -2.88 -27.70 4.73
C ASP A 45 -1.68 -26.80 5.08
N VAL A 46 -1.84 -25.49 4.89
CA VAL A 46 -0.80 -24.48 5.14
C VAL A 46 -0.83 -23.92 6.55
N MET A 47 -1.93 -24.12 7.29
CA MET A 47 -2.13 -23.46 8.58
C MET A 47 -1.11 -23.83 9.65
N PRO A 48 -0.62 -25.08 9.76
CA PRO A 48 0.45 -25.40 10.71
C PRO A 48 1.71 -24.55 10.51
N ASP A 49 2.13 -24.36 9.26
CA ASP A 49 3.31 -23.57 8.91
C ASP A 49 3.05 -22.06 9.16
N VAL A 50 1.85 -21.58 8.80
CA VAL A 50 1.42 -20.19 9.06
C VAL A 50 1.44 -19.86 10.54
N VAL A 51 0.83 -20.71 11.38
CA VAL A 51 0.77 -20.52 12.82
C VAL A 51 2.16 -20.59 13.45
N ALA A 52 3.00 -21.54 13.00
CA ALA A 52 4.37 -21.66 13.51
C ALA A 52 5.20 -20.40 13.21
N GLU A 53 5.14 -19.91 11.98
CA GLU A 53 5.90 -18.73 11.54
C GLU A 53 5.38 -17.45 12.21
N GLN A 54 4.05 -17.27 12.30
CA GLN A 54 3.44 -16.15 13.00
C GLN A 54 3.87 -16.12 14.48
N ARG A 55 3.81 -17.26 15.18
CA ARG A 55 4.27 -17.35 16.57
C ARG A 55 5.76 -17.04 16.72
N LYS A 56 6.59 -17.50 15.78
CA LYS A 56 8.03 -17.20 15.76
C LYS A 56 8.26 -15.69 15.59
N MET A 57 7.60 -15.07 14.61
CA MET A 57 7.67 -13.64 14.35
C MET A 57 7.20 -12.82 15.56
N LEU A 58 6.05 -13.15 16.13
CA LEU A 58 5.47 -12.41 17.25
C LEU A 58 6.30 -12.51 18.53
N ARG A 59 6.91 -13.67 18.81
CA ARG A 59 7.87 -13.81 19.92
C ARG A 59 9.08 -12.90 19.73
N PHE A 60 9.70 -12.95 18.55
CA PHE A 60 10.85 -12.07 18.26
C PHE A 60 10.46 -10.59 18.34
N ALA A 61 9.28 -10.23 17.84
CA ALA A 61 8.78 -8.87 17.93
C ALA A 61 8.64 -8.40 19.38
N GLU A 62 8.11 -9.24 20.27
CA GLU A 62 7.98 -8.93 21.69
C GLU A 62 9.33 -8.89 22.41
N ASP A 63 10.27 -9.77 22.03
CA ASP A 63 11.62 -9.78 22.62
C ASP A 63 12.40 -8.50 22.25
N ILE A 64 12.27 -8.01 21.00
CA ILE A 64 12.83 -6.71 20.59
C ILE A 64 12.15 -5.57 21.34
N ARG A 65 10.82 -5.58 21.41
CA ARG A 65 10.01 -4.55 22.05
C ARG A 65 10.31 -4.40 23.54
N SER A 66 10.46 -5.54 24.24
CA SER A 66 10.71 -5.61 25.68
C SER A 66 12.20 -5.45 26.06
N GLY A 67 13.10 -5.54 25.09
CA GLY A 67 14.55 -5.43 25.29
C GLY A 67 15.21 -6.74 25.74
N VAL A 68 14.50 -7.87 25.70
CA VAL A 68 15.06 -9.21 25.92
C VAL A 68 16.07 -9.56 24.82
N THR A 69 15.74 -9.28 23.56
CA THR A 69 16.71 -9.34 22.47
C THR A 69 17.43 -8.01 22.39
N THR A 70 18.71 -8.02 22.72
CA THR A 70 19.55 -6.82 22.78
C THR A 70 20.40 -6.61 21.52
N ASN A 71 20.91 -5.40 21.36
CA ASN A 71 21.97 -5.08 20.41
C ASN A 71 23.32 -5.70 20.81
N ALA A 72 24.37 -5.42 20.03
CA ALA A 72 25.73 -5.90 20.27
C ALA A 72 26.34 -5.46 21.63
N ASN A 73 25.79 -4.42 22.26
CA ASN A 73 26.23 -3.88 23.54
C ASN A 73 25.38 -4.35 24.73
N GLY A 74 24.39 -5.22 24.52
CA GLY A 74 23.47 -5.65 25.58
C GLY A 74 22.39 -4.62 25.92
N GLU A 75 22.11 -3.65 25.04
CA GLU A 75 21.05 -2.65 25.24
C GLU A 75 19.83 -2.93 24.35
N ALA A 76 18.67 -2.41 24.75
CA ALA A 76 17.45 -2.48 23.96
C ALA A 76 17.52 -1.60 22.69
N PHE A 77 16.81 -2.02 21.64
CA PHE A 77 16.66 -1.24 20.41
C PHE A 77 15.67 -0.09 20.62
N THR A 78 15.94 1.05 19.97
CA THR A 78 15.07 2.23 19.94
C THR A 78 14.56 2.53 18.54
N ASP A 79 15.25 2.04 17.51
CA ASP A 79 14.98 2.37 16.12
C ASP A 79 14.90 1.09 15.28
N ILE A 80 13.85 0.96 14.49
CA ILE A 80 13.64 -0.17 13.59
C ILE A 80 13.58 0.38 12.17
N VAL A 81 14.48 -0.08 11.30
CA VAL A 81 14.55 0.35 9.89
C VAL A 81 14.14 -0.81 9.00
N ASN A 82 12.97 -0.70 8.37
CA ASN A 82 12.50 -1.64 7.38
C ASN A 82 13.07 -1.26 6.01
N ILE A 83 13.86 -2.16 5.41
CA ILE A 83 14.43 -2.00 4.07
C ILE A 83 13.70 -2.97 3.13
N GLY A 84 12.90 -2.42 2.21
CA GLY A 84 12.09 -3.20 1.27
C GLY A 84 11.46 -2.28 0.23
N ILE A 85 10.97 -2.80 -0.88
CA ILE A 85 10.31 -1.99 -1.92
C ILE A 85 8.95 -2.58 -2.32
N GLY A 86 8.04 -1.72 -2.77
CA GLY A 86 6.70 -2.12 -3.19
C GLY A 86 5.92 -2.76 -2.04
N GLY A 87 5.54 -4.04 -2.20
CA GLY A 87 4.75 -4.75 -1.19
C GLY A 87 5.46 -4.95 0.15
N SER A 88 6.80 -4.98 0.13
CA SER A 88 7.64 -5.08 1.33
C SER A 88 7.81 -3.75 2.08
N ASP A 89 7.22 -2.66 1.59
CA ASP A 89 7.34 -1.31 2.14
C ASP A 89 5.98 -0.64 2.33
N LEU A 90 5.18 -0.52 1.25
CA LEU A 90 3.96 0.29 1.24
C LEU A 90 2.97 -0.14 2.31
N GLY A 91 2.77 -1.45 2.50
CA GLY A 91 1.93 -1.99 3.56
C GLY A 91 2.45 -1.64 4.96
N PRO A 92 3.68 -2.08 5.32
CA PRO A 92 4.26 -1.77 6.61
C PRO A 92 4.33 -0.26 6.94
N ALA A 93 4.79 0.56 6.00
CA ALA A 93 4.90 2.01 6.17
C ALA A 93 3.53 2.68 6.37
N MET A 94 2.52 2.26 5.60
CA MET A 94 1.15 2.74 5.76
C MET A 94 0.58 2.35 7.12
N ALA A 95 0.72 1.08 7.52
CA ALA A 95 0.14 0.60 8.77
C ALA A 95 0.83 1.19 10.00
N ALA A 96 2.16 1.35 9.97
CA ALA A 96 2.89 2.02 11.05
C ALA A 96 2.44 3.48 11.23
N LYS A 97 2.20 4.21 10.11
CA LYS A 97 1.66 5.57 10.19
C LYS A 97 0.23 5.59 10.73
N ALA A 98 -0.63 4.70 10.21
CA ALA A 98 -2.03 4.60 10.60
C ALA A 98 -2.19 4.28 12.10
N LEU A 99 -1.35 3.38 12.61
CA LEU A 99 -1.39 2.88 13.98
C LEU A 99 -0.34 3.52 14.90
N ALA A 100 0.20 4.69 14.54
CA ALA A 100 1.17 5.41 15.35
C ALA A 100 0.80 5.56 16.85
N PRO A 101 -0.48 5.78 17.24
CA PRO A 101 -0.86 5.83 18.66
C PRO A 101 -0.66 4.54 19.45
N PHE A 102 -0.54 3.41 18.76
CA PHE A 102 -0.33 2.08 19.36
C PHE A 102 1.14 1.68 19.37
N ILE A 103 2.02 2.47 18.73
CA ILE A 103 3.47 2.20 18.73
C ILE A 103 4.03 2.42 20.13
N ALA A 104 4.93 1.54 20.58
CA ALA A 104 5.64 1.71 21.85
C ALA A 104 6.32 3.09 21.91
N PRO A 105 6.15 3.88 22.99
CA PRO A 105 6.73 5.22 23.07
C PRO A 105 8.25 5.29 22.94
N HIS A 106 8.97 4.20 23.25
CA HIS A 106 10.42 4.11 23.14
C HIS A 106 10.92 3.64 21.77
N LEU A 107 10.02 3.30 20.84
CA LEU A 107 10.36 2.79 19.51
C LEU A 107 10.03 3.81 18.42
N SER A 108 10.95 3.96 17.48
CA SER A 108 10.77 4.68 16.22
C SER A 108 10.88 3.72 15.05
N LEU A 109 9.89 3.75 14.15
CA LEU A 109 9.89 2.94 12.94
C LEU A 109 10.23 3.80 11.72
N HIS A 110 11.16 3.32 10.91
CA HIS A 110 11.64 3.97 9.69
C HIS A 110 11.50 3.01 8.51
N PHE A 111 11.28 3.56 7.32
CA PHE A 111 11.01 2.79 6.11
C PHE A 111 11.87 3.34 4.98
N VAL A 112 12.70 2.48 4.39
CA VAL A 112 13.62 2.80 3.30
C VAL A 112 13.31 1.87 2.14
N ALA A 113 13.03 2.46 0.99
CA ALA A 113 12.58 1.72 -0.18
C ALA A 113 13.26 2.11 -1.48
N ASN A 114 13.46 3.41 -1.70
CA ASN A 114 13.94 3.90 -2.98
C ASN A 114 15.44 3.58 -3.15
N VAL A 115 15.86 3.28 -4.38
CA VAL A 115 17.29 3.13 -4.73
C VAL A 115 17.99 4.49 -4.84
N ASP A 116 17.23 5.58 -4.89
CA ASP A 116 17.76 6.91 -4.67
C ASP A 116 18.43 6.98 -3.29
N GLY A 117 19.75 7.17 -3.30
CA GLY A 117 20.60 7.11 -2.10
C GLY A 117 20.24 8.16 -1.04
N SER A 118 19.45 9.19 -1.38
CA SER A 118 18.92 10.13 -0.40
C SER A 118 17.97 9.49 0.61
N ASP A 119 17.20 8.46 0.23
CA ASP A 119 16.23 7.81 1.12
C ASP A 119 16.92 7.20 2.36
N LEU A 120 17.97 6.41 2.12
CA LEU A 120 18.81 5.86 3.18
C LEU A 120 19.80 6.90 3.75
N GLY A 121 20.42 7.70 2.88
CA GLY A 121 21.51 8.61 3.22
C GLY A 121 21.11 9.75 4.14
N ASP A 122 19.87 10.25 4.04
CA ASP A 122 19.34 11.27 4.94
C ASP A 122 18.91 10.70 6.30
N LEU A 123 18.67 9.39 6.38
CA LEU A 123 18.27 8.69 7.60
C LEU A 123 19.47 8.26 8.44
N LEU A 124 20.46 7.58 7.85
CA LEU A 124 21.58 6.97 8.56
C LEU A 124 22.31 7.90 9.56
N PRO A 125 22.60 9.18 9.23
CA PRO A 125 23.27 10.09 10.17
C PRO A 125 22.44 10.48 11.39
N LYS A 126 21.11 10.29 11.35
CA LYS A 126 20.18 10.64 12.43
C LYS A 126 19.91 9.48 13.39
N LEU A 127 20.24 8.26 12.97
CA LEU A 127 19.97 7.06 13.76
C LEU A 127 20.96 6.90 14.91
N PRO A 128 20.51 6.51 16.12
CA PRO A 128 21.40 6.00 17.17
C PRO A 128 21.87 4.60 16.76
N LEU A 129 22.84 4.55 15.84
CA LEU A 129 23.18 3.35 15.07
C LEU A 129 23.33 2.08 15.91
N ALA A 130 23.97 2.13 17.09
CA ALA A 130 24.13 0.97 17.96
C ALA A 130 22.80 0.42 18.52
N LYS A 131 21.74 1.23 18.58
CA LYS A 131 20.39 0.90 19.06
C LYS A 131 19.39 0.70 17.91
N THR A 132 19.88 0.55 16.69
CA THR A 132 19.04 0.33 15.50
C THR A 132 19.00 -1.14 15.09
N LEU A 133 17.81 -1.67 14.81
CA LEU A 133 17.60 -2.94 14.13
C LEU A 133 17.22 -2.68 12.66
N PHE A 134 17.95 -3.28 11.73
CA PHE A 134 17.63 -3.29 10.31
C PHE A 134 16.89 -4.58 9.94
N ILE A 135 15.77 -4.44 9.23
CA ILE A 135 14.96 -5.57 8.72
C ILE A 135 15.07 -5.55 7.20
N VAL A 136 15.67 -6.59 6.61
CA VAL A 136 15.81 -6.71 5.15
C VAL A 136 14.66 -7.56 4.59
N CYS A 137 13.73 -6.92 3.89
CA CYS A 137 12.49 -7.52 3.41
C CYS A 137 12.54 -7.80 1.89
N SER A 138 13.03 -8.98 1.51
CA SER A 138 13.09 -9.42 0.11
C SER A 138 12.89 -10.93 -0.01
N LYS A 139 11.83 -11.36 -0.71
CA LYS A 139 11.50 -12.78 -0.91
C LYS A 139 12.66 -13.57 -1.47
N THR A 140 13.21 -13.09 -2.58
CA THR A 140 14.29 -13.71 -3.33
C THR A 140 15.66 -13.31 -2.83
N PHE A 141 15.74 -12.32 -1.94
CA PHE A 141 16.99 -11.72 -1.49
C PHE A 141 17.92 -11.33 -2.66
N THR A 142 17.32 -10.88 -3.77
CA THR A 142 18.03 -10.43 -4.98
C THR A 142 17.47 -9.11 -5.53
N THR A 143 16.42 -8.55 -4.91
CA THR A 143 15.83 -7.28 -5.33
C THR A 143 16.89 -6.18 -5.30
N LEU A 144 17.18 -5.60 -6.46
CA LEU A 144 18.29 -4.65 -6.65
C LEU A 144 18.22 -3.51 -5.65
N GLU A 145 17.10 -2.81 -5.59
CA GLU A 145 16.89 -1.63 -4.74
C GLU A 145 17.07 -1.97 -3.26
N THR A 146 16.43 -3.06 -2.81
CA THR A 146 16.50 -3.52 -1.42
C THR A 146 17.92 -3.94 -1.02
N LEU A 147 18.61 -4.71 -1.86
CA LEU A 147 19.96 -5.17 -1.56
C LEU A 147 20.99 -4.05 -1.64
N THR A 148 20.84 -3.10 -2.56
CA THR A 148 21.71 -1.91 -2.60
C THR A 148 21.60 -1.12 -1.31
N ASN A 149 20.38 -0.89 -0.81
CA ASN A 149 20.16 -0.22 0.48
C ASN A 149 20.66 -1.05 1.66
N ALA A 150 20.40 -2.36 1.68
CA ALA A 150 20.88 -3.24 2.76
C ALA A 150 22.42 -3.29 2.82
N ALA A 151 23.08 -3.37 1.66
CA ALA A 151 24.54 -3.35 1.58
C ALA A 151 25.11 -2.00 2.06
N ALA A 152 24.51 -0.88 1.66
CA ALA A 152 24.92 0.44 2.12
C ALA A 152 24.72 0.62 3.64
N ALA A 153 23.58 0.18 4.18
CA ALA A 153 23.32 0.21 5.62
C ALA A 153 24.33 -0.68 6.39
N ARG A 154 24.61 -1.89 5.89
CA ARG A 154 25.60 -2.80 6.46
C ARG A 154 26.99 -2.19 6.43
N GLN A 155 27.41 -1.63 5.31
CA GLN A 155 28.71 -0.96 5.19
C GLN A 155 28.83 0.18 6.19
N TYR A 156 27.84 1.07 6.23
CA TYR A 156 27.82 2.21 7.16
C TYR A 156 27.92 1.76 8.63
N LEU A 157 27.27 0.64 8.97
CA LEU A 157 27.29 0.01 10.28
C LEU A 157 28.65 -0.58 10.62
N VAL A 158 29.23 -1.38 9.72
CA VAL A 158 30.53 -2.03 9.91
C VAL A 158 31.66 -1.01 10.06
N GLU A 159 31.63 0.08 9.27
CA GLU A 159 32.60 1.17 9.37
C GLU A 159 32.64 1.84 10.76
N ARG A 160 31.54 1.77 11.52
CA ARG A 160 31.38 2.49 12.80
C ARG A 160 31.37 1.59 14.03
N LEU A 161 30.83 0.38 13.91
CA LEU A 161 30.62 -0.55 15.03
C LEU A 161 31.37 -1.88 14.83
N GLY A 162 31.98 -2.09 13.66
CA GLY A 162 32.72 -3.31 13.33
C GLY A 162 31.83 -4.45 12.82
N GLU A 163 32.46 -5.43 12.18
CA GLU A 163 31.81 -6.61 11.59
C GLU A 163 30.93 -7.41 12.59
N PRO A 164 31.34 -7.63 13.87
CA PRO A 164 30.53 -8.40 14.81
C PRO A 164 29.13 -7.83 15.08
N ALA A 165 28.90 -6.53 14.84
CA ALA A 165 27.62 -5.88 15.07
C ALA A 165 26.52 -6.38 14.09
N VAL A 166 26.89 -6.87 12.90
CA VAL A 166 25.93 -7.29 11.85
C VAL A 166 24.97 -8.37 12.35
N ALA A 167 25.48 -9.39 13.05
CA ALA A 167 24.67 -10.49 13.55
C ALA A 167 23.58 -10.04 14.55
N ALA A 168 23.87 -8.99 15.33
CA ALA A 168 22.95 -8.44 16.33
C ALA A 168 22.00 -7.37 15.75
N GLN A 169 22.39 -6.69 14.68
CA GLN A 169 21.64 -5.52 14.17
C GLN A 169 20.86 -5.76 12.89
N PHE A 170 20.96 -6.95 12.30
CA PHE A 170 20.17 -7.32 11.13
C PHE A 170 19.27 -8.52 11.40
N CYS A 171 18.10 -8.51 10.76
CA CYS A 171 17.23 -9.65 10.55
C CYS A 171 16.66 -9.60 9.13
N ALA A 172 16.07 -10.69 8.66
CA ALA A 172 15.57 -10.79 7.29
C ALA A 172 14.15 -11.36 7.24
N VAL A 173 13.35 -10.85 6.32
CA VAL A 173 12.09 -11.46 5.89
C VAL A 173 12.31 -11.98 4.47
N SER A 174 12.55 -13.29 4.34
CA SER A 174 12.99 -13.91 3.09
C SER A 174 12.78 -15.43 3.07
N THR A 175 12.80 -15.99 1.87
CA THR A 175 12.86 -17.44 1.64
C THR A 175 14.24 -17.92 1.19
N ALA A 176 15.19 -17.02 0.94
CA ALA A 176 16.48 -17.36 0.34
C ALA A 176 17.60 -17.50 1.39
N LEU A 177 17.51 -18.57 2.17
CA LEU A 177 18.33 -18.80 3.37
C LEU A 177 19.85 -18.69 3.11
N ASP A 178 20.35 -19.22 1.99
CA ASP A 178 21.78 -19.19 1.68
C ASP A 178 22.31 -17.76 1.47
N GLN A 179 21.52 -16.90 0.81
CA GLN A 179 21.90 -15.52 0.52
C GLN A 179 21.81 -14.65 1.79
N VAL A 180 20.81 -14.92 2.64
CA VAL A 180 20.67 -14.29 3.95
C VAL A 180 21.83 -14.68 4.87
N ALA A 181 22.23 -15.95 4.89
CA ALA A 181 23.38 -16.42 5.64
C ALA A 181 24.69 -15.76 5.13
N ALA A 182 24.87 -15.67 3.81
CA ALA A 182 26.01 -14.99 3.20
C ALA A 182 26.09 -13.50 3.55
N PHE A 183 24.95 -12.84 3.79
CA PHE A 183 24.90 -11.45 4.26
C PHE A 183 25.40 -11.31 5.72
N GLY A 184 25.32 -12.39 6.51
CA GLY A 184 25.71 -12.44 7.92
C GLY A 184 24.55 -12.45 8.91
N ILE A 185 23.33 -12.79 8.46
CA ILE A 185 22.15 -12.85 9.33
C ILE A 185 21.96 -14.29 9.83
N ALA A 186 21.80 -14.43 11.15
CA ALA A 186 21.63 -15.72 11.80
C ALA A 186 20.27 -16.36 11.47
N PRO A 187 20.18 -17.71 11.32
CA PRO A 187 18.94 -18.40 10.91
C PRO A 187 17.71 -18.16 11.81
N ASP A 188 17.92 -17.95 13.11
CA ASP A 188 16.88 -17.63 14.09
C ASP A 188 16.27 -16.23 13.91
N ARG A 189 16.95 -15.36 13.13
CA ARG A 189 16.53 -14.00 12.74
C ARG A 189 16.05 -13.91 11.30
N VAL A 190 15.72 -15.05 10.68
CA VAL A 190 15.15 -15.13 9.34
C VAL A 190 13.69 -15.54 9.44
N PHE A 191 12.79 -14.76 8.85
CA PHE A 191 11.36 -14.99 8.86
C PHE A 191 10.85 -15.27 7.45
N GLY A 192 10.21 -16.42 7.28
CA GLY A 192 9.74 -16.92 6.00
C GLY A 192 8.34 -16.44 5.64
N PHE A 193 7.97 -16.66 4.39
CA PHE A 193 6.61 -16.59 3.87
C PHE A 193 6.51 -17.38 2.55
N TRP A 194 5.31 -17.60 2.04
CA TRP A 194 5.07 -18.56 0.96
C TRP A 194 4.87 -17.90 -0.41
N ASP A 195 4.88 -18.71 -1.45
CA ASP A 195 4.74 -18.25 -2.83
C ASP A 195 3.32 -17.77 -3.21
N TRP A 196 2.30 -18.31 -2.54
CA TRP A 196 0.91 -17.86 -2.62
C TRP A 196 0.63 -16.55 -1.88
N VAL A 197 1.66 -15.95 -1.24
CA VAL A 197 1.62 -14.60 -0.68
C VAL A 197 2.12 -13.60 -1.71
N GLY A 198 1.19 -12.94 -2.39
CA GLY A 198 1.51 -11.83 -3.30
C GLY A 198 2.06 -10.63 -2.53
N GLY A 199 3.05 -9.92 -3.11
CA GLY A 199 3.73 -8.81 -2.43
C GLY A 199 2.78 -7.72 -1.92
N ARG A 200 1.84 -7.28 -2.76
CA ARG A 200 0.81 -6.28 -2.39
C ARG A 200 -0.26 -6.78 -1.39
N TYR A 201 -0.23 -8.06 -1.06
CA TYR A 201 -1.08 -8.73 -0.05
C TYR A 201 -0.26 -9.30 1.12
N SER A 202 0.99 -8.87 1.30
CA SER A 202 1.94 -9.55 2.20
C SER A 202 2.02 -8.98 3.62
N LEU A 203 1.43 -7.81 3.89
CA LEU A 203 1.48 -7.15 5.21
C LEU A 203 1.03 -8.07 6.37
N TRP A 204 0.13 -9.02 6.11
CA TRP A 204 -0.38 -9.99 7.08
C TRP A 204 0.65 -11.06 7.49
N SER A 205 1.73 -11.23 6.72
CA SER A 205 2.79 -12.22 6.93
C SER A 205 3.95 -11.66 7.75
N SER A 206 5.10 -12.36 7.73
CA SER A 206 6.39 -11.89 8.23
C SER A 206 6.82 -10.52 7.70
N ILE A 207 6.30 -10.07 6.54
CA ILE A 207 6.53 -8.70 6.05
C ILE A 207 5.99 -7.64 7.04
N GLY A 208 4.99 -7.98 7.85
CA GLY A 208 4.47 -7.15 8.93
C GLY A 208 5.35 -7.10 10.19
N LEU A 209 6.56 -7.68 10.20
CA LEU A 209 7.42 -7.75 11.39
C LEU A 209 7.71 -6.37 12.01
N SER A 210 8.02 -5.35 11.19
CA SER A 210 8.25 -3.98 11.67
C SER A 210 7.03 -3.41 12.39
N LEU A 211 5.83 -3.66 11.86
CA LEU A 211 4.58 -3.29 12.50
C LEU A 211 4.38 -4.06 13.81
N ALA A 212 4.58 -5.38 13.82
CA ALA A 212 4.42 -6.23 15.00
C ALA A 212 5.34 -5.80 16.15
N ILE A 213 6.60 -5.44 15.86
CA ILE A 213 7.53 -4.85 16.85
C ILE A 213 6.94 -3.54 17.40
N GLY A 214 6.47 -2.67 16.50
CA GLY A 214 5.94 -1.36 16.84
C GLY A 214 4.71 -1.41 17.75
N ILE A 215 3.70 -2.20 17.41
CA ILE A 215 2.40 -2.21 18.11
C ILE A 215 2.24 -3.35 19.13
N GLY A 216 3.17 -4.32 19.13
CA GLY A 216 3.12 -5.51 19.99
C GLY A 216 2.19 -6.60 19.47
N ALA A 217 2.35 -7.81 20.03
CA ALA A 217 1.67 -9.01 19.52
C ALA A 217 0.13 -8.92 19.61
N GLU A 218 -0.40 -8.46 20.75
CA GLU A 218 -1.85 -8.32 20.95
C GLU A 218 -2.50 -7.41 19.90
N GLN A 219 -1.88 -6.27 19.61
CA GLN A 219 -2.42 -5.33 18.63
C GLN A 219 -2.25 -5.84 17.20
N PHE A 220 -1.17 -6.58 16.92
CA PHE A 220 -1.00 -7.24 15.62
C PHE A 220 -2.05 -8.33 15.42
N GLU A 221 -2.34 -9.17 16.41
CA GLU A 221 -3.42 -10.15 16.36
C GLU A 221 -4.80 -9.48 16.20
N SER A 222 -5.03 -8.35 16.87
CA SER A 222 -6.24 -7.52 16.68
C SER A 222 -6.37 -7.02 15.23
N PHE A 223 -5.25 -6.58 14.62
CA PHE A 223 -5.18 -6.22 13.21
C PHE A 223 -5.52 -7.40 12.29
N LEU A 224 -4.93 -8.58 12.52
CA LEU A 224 -5.26 -9.79 11.75
C LEU A 224 -6.73 -10.19 11.90
N SER A 225 -7.26 -10.15 13.12
CA SER A 225 -8.68 -10.43 13.40
C SER A 225 -9.60 -9.51 12.60
N GLY A 226 -9.21 -8.26 12.38
CA GLY A 226 -9.95 -7.32 11.56
C GLY A 226 -10.09 -7.78 10.11
N GLY A 227 -8.99 -8.22 9.51
CA GLY A 227 -9.05 -8.79 8.17
C GLY A 227 -9.85 -10.10 8.14
N GLN A 228 -9.74 -10.94 9.18
CA GLN A 228 -10.53 -12.17 9.30
C GLN A 228 -12.04 -11.90 9.41
N ASP A 229 -12.46 -10.84 10.09
CA ASP A 229 -13.89 -10.45 10.15
C ASP A 229 -14.45 -10.22 8.74
N ILE A 230 -13.67 -9.54 7.90
CA ILE A 230 -14.05 -9.24 6.53
C ILE A 230 -13.97 -10.48 5.64
N ASP A 231 -13.01 -11.38 5.85
CA ASP A 231 -12.97 -12.68 5.17
C ASP A 231 -14.24 -13.50 5.45
N ARG A 232 -14.67 -13.57 6.72
CA ARG A 232 -15.89 -14.28 7.12
C ARG A 232 -17.13 -13.63 6.50
N HIS A 233 -17.22 -12.31 6.55
CA HIS A 233 -18.31 -11.57 5.90
C HIS A 233 -18.34 -11.82 4.39
N PHE A 234 -17.18 -11.70 3.72
CA PHE A 234 -17.07 -11.89 2.29
C PHE A 234 -17.44 -13.32 1.87
N GLY A 235 -17.04 -14.33 2.64
CA GLY A 235 -17.37 -15.73 2.41
C GLY A 235 -18.85 -16.08 2.64
N ALA A 236 -19.48 -15.52 3.67
CA ALA A 236 -20.81 -15.94 4.13
C ALA A 236 -21.98 -15.07 3.65
N ALA A 237 -21.78 -13.76 3.48
CA ALA A 237 -22.88 -12.85 3.17
C ALA A 237 -23.40 -13.05 1.74
N PRO A 238 -24.74 -13.00 1.52
CA PRO A 238 -25.31 -13.01 0.19
C PRO A 238 -24.85 -11.77 -0.59
N LEU A 239 -24.68 -11.89 -1.92
CA LEU A 239 -24.03 -10.86 -2.76
C LEU A 239 -24.63 -9.45 -2.57
N GLU A 240 -25.96 -9.33 -2.48
CA GLU A 240 -26.65 -8.05 -2.29
C GLU A 240 -26.45 -7.38 -0.92
N LYS A 241 -25.88 -8.10 0.05
CA LYS A 241 -25.50 -7.57 1.38
C LYS A 241 -23.99 -7.67 1.64
N ASN A 242 -23.23 -8.07 0.64
CA ASN A 242 -21.79 -8.31 0.75
C ASN A 242 -21.04 -7.03 0.37
N VAL A 243 -20.36 -6.43 1.35
CA VAL A 243 -19.81 -5.06 1.21
C VAL A 243 -18.72 -5.00 0.13
N PRO A 244 -17.70 -5.87 0.10
CA PRO A 244 -16.74 -5.92 -1.01
C PRO A 244 -17.39 -6.09 -2.39
N VAL A 245 -18.46 -6.90 -2.49
CA VAL A 245 -19.18 -7.10 -3.75
C VAL A 245 -19.89 -5.81 -4.19
N LEU A 246 -20.58 -5.13 -3.27
CA LEU A 246 -21.24 -3.85 -3.58
C LEU A 246 -20.22 -2.77 -3.98
N MET A 247 -19.08 -2.70 -3.28
CA MET A 247 -17.97 -1.80 -3.64
C MET A 247 -17.47 -2.09 -5.06
N ALA A 248 -17.23 -3.36 -5.39
CA ALA A 248 -16.76 -3.78 -6.70
C ALA A 248 -17.78 -3.44 -7.79
N LEU A 249 -19.07 -3.71 -7.57
CA LEU A 249 -20.14 -3.43 -8.54
C LEU A 249 -20.31 -1.93 -8.80
N LEU A 250 -20.19 -1.08 -7.78
CA LEU A 250 -20.18 0.37 -7.98
C LEU A 250 -18.96 0.81 -8.79
N GLY A 251 -17.78 0.24 -8.51
CA GLY A 251 -16.57 0.48 -9.29
C GLY A 251 -16.74 0.09 -10.77
N VAL A 252 -17.24 -1.12 -11.04
CA VAL A 252 -17.53 -1.58 -12.42
C VAL A 252 -18.60 -0.70 -13.08
N TRP A 253 -19.65 -0.32 -12.34
CA TRP A 253 -20.70 0.55 -12.85
C TRP A 253 -20.15 1.87 -13.37
N TYR A 254 -19.38 2.59 -12.54
CA TYR A 254 -18.80 3.87 -12.94
C TYR A 254 -17.71 3.73 -14.00
N ARG A 255 -16.90 2.68 -13.92
CA ARG A 255 -15.80 2.46 -14.86
C ARG A 255 -16.29 2.04 -16.25
N ASN A 256 -17.15 1.03 -16.32
CA ASN A 256 -17.51 0.37 -17.58
C ASN A 256 -18.75 0.98 -18.25
N PHE A 257 -19.67 1.57 -17.49
CA PHE A 257 -20.90 2.15 -18.06
C PHE A 257 -20.86 3.68 -18.13
N TRP A 258 -20.28 4.34 -17.13
CA TRP A 258 -20.11 5.79 -17.15
C TRP A 258 -18.76 6.24 -17.73
N GLY A 259 -17.82 5.32 -17.93
CA GLY A 259 -16.51 5.61 -18.51
C GLY A 259 -15.58 6.39 -17.59
N TYR A 260 -15.88 6.52 -16.29
CA TYR A 260 -15.07 7.30 -15.36
C TYR A 260 -13.71 6.62 -15.16
N ALA A 261 -12.64 7.35 -15.49
CA ALA A 261 -11.29 6.79 -15.58
C ALA A 261 -10.47 6.90 -14.30
N ALA A 262 -11.01 7.54 -13.26
CA ALA A 262 -10.35 7.72 -11.98
C ALA A 262 -11.29 7.38 -10.82
N HIS A 263 -10.71 6.93 -9.71
CA HIS A 263 -11.39 6.66 -8.45
C HIS A 263 -10.56 7.26 -7.31
N ALA A 264 -11.20 8.01 -6.41
CA ALA A 264 -10.51 8.66 -5.32
C ALA A 264 -10.84 8.02 -3.97
N VAL A 265 -9.82 7.83 -3.13
CA VAL A 265 -10.00 7.37 -1.74
C VAL A 265 -9.50 8.46 -0.80
N ILE A 266 -10.42 9.05 -0.04
CA ILE A 266 -10.17 10.24 0.78
C ILE A 266 -10.45 9.91 2.25
N PRO A 267 -9.42 9.50 3.01
CA PRO A 267 -9.57 9.32 4.44
C PRO A 267 -9.59 10.65 5.17
N TYR A 268 -10.62 10.91 5.97
CA TYR A 268 -10.65 11.99 6.96
C TYR A 268 -9.96 11.50 8.24
N ASP A 269 -8.67 11.19 8.08
CA ASP A 269 -7.74 10.82 9.14
C ASP A 269 -6.30 11.05 8.63
N GLN A 270 -5.56 11.94 9.29
CA GLN A 270 -4.19 12.28 8.87
C GLN A 270 -3.22 11.09 8.97
N ARG A 271 -3.52 10.10 9.81
CA ARG A 271 -2.68 8.91 9.98
C ARG A 271 -2.85 7.94 8.81
N LEU A 272 -3.95 8.02 8.07
CA LEU A 272 -4.19 7.29 6.82
C LEU A 272 -3.60 8.00 5.57
N ALA A 273 -2.68 8.96 5.72
CA ALA A 273 -2.07 9.66 4.57
C ALA A 273 -1.34 8.77 3.56
N ARG A 274 -0.99 7.55 3.94
CA ARG A 274 -0.37 6.55 3.03
C ARG A 274 -1.37 5.51 2.53
N PHE A 275 -2.63 5.56 2.96
CA PHE A 275 -3.63 4.56 2.63
C PHE A 275 -3.94 4.53 1.13
N SER A 276 -4.17 5.69 0.51
CA SER A 276 -4.43 5.78 -0.93
C SER A 276 -3.22 5.33 -1.76
N ALA A 277 -1.99 5.64 -1.32
CA ALA A 277 -0.76 5.16 -1.95
C ALA A 277 -0.57 3.63 -1.83
N TYR A 278 -0.93 3.05 -0.68
CA TYR A 278 -0.98 1.59 -0.52
C TYR A 278 -2.02 0.96 -1.48
N LEU A 279 -3.21 1.56 -1.57
CA LEU A 279 -4.27 1.09 -2.45
C LEU A 279 -3.92 1.23 -3.94
N GLN A 280 -3.10 2.22 -4.33
CA GLN A 280 -2.59 2.31 -5.70
C GLN A 280 -1.86 1.03 -6.10
N GLN A 281 -0.97 0.52 -5.23
CA GLN A 281 -0.34 -0.76 -5.50
C GLN A 281 -1.36 -1.90 -5.48
N LEU A 282 -2.20 -1.98 -4.44
CA LEU A 282 -3.16 -3.07 -4.29
C LEU A 282 -4.09 -3.19 -5.51
N GLU A 283 -4.71 -2.11 -5.96
CA GLU A 283 -5.75 -2.13 -7.00
C GLU A 283 -5.15 -2.00 -8.40
N MET A 284 -4.21 -1.06 -8.64
CA MET A 284 -3.68 -0.81 -9.98
C MET A 284 -2.70 -1.89 -10.44
N GLU A 285 -1.87 -2.44 -9.55
CA GLU A 285 -0.97 -3.55 -9.92
C GLU A 285 -1.75 -4.86 -10.08
N SER A 286 -2.85 -5.06 -9.33
CA SER A 286 -3.72 -6.23 -9.49
C SER A 286 -4.54 -6.17 -10.78
N ASN A 287 -5.32 -5.10 -10.94
CA ASN A 287 -6.37 -5.03 -11.96
C ASN A 287 -6.02 -4.14 -13.17
N GLY A 288 -4.84 -3.51 -13.19
CA GLY A 288 -4.32 -2.76 -14.34
C GLY A 288 -3.86 -3.69 -15.47
N LYS A 289 -4.77 -4.54 -15.96
CA LYS A 289 -4.51 -5.59 -16.94
C LYS A 289 -5.28 -5.32 -18.23
N SER A 290 -4.74 -5.83 -19.34
CA SER A 290 -5.31 -5.70 -20.69
C SER A 290 -5.60 -7.05 -21.36
N VAL A 291 -5.32 -8.15 -20.68
CA VAL A 291 -5.49 -9.52 -21.18
C VAL A 291 -6.31 -10.31 -20.18
N ASP A 292 -7.31 -11.03 -20.67
CA ASP A 292 -8.18 -11.91 -19.88
C ASP A 292 -7.52 -13.27 -19.59
N LEU A 293 -8.19 -14.10 -18.80
CA LEU A 293 -7.69 -15.43 -18.42
C LEU A 293 -7.61 -16.43 -19.59
N SER A 294 -8.25 -16.14 -20.72
CA SER A 294 -8.11 -16.94 -21.96
C SER A 294 -6.87 -16.58 -22.77
N GLY A 295 -6.25 -15.43 -22.47
CA GLY A 295 -5.14 -14.86 -23.23
C GLY A 295 -5.58 -13.89 -24.33
N ALA A 296 -6.88 -13.56 -24.41
CA ALA A 296 -7.40 -12.57 -25.34
C ALA A 296 -7.38 -11.16 -24.72
N PRO A 297 -7.36 -10.09 -25.54
CA PRO A 297 -7.53 -8.73 -25.01
C PRO A 297 -8.89 -8.57 -24.33
N VAL A 298 -8.91 -7.88 -23.18
CA VAL A 298 -10.15 -7.60 -22.45
C VAL A 298 -11.13 -6.73 -23.25
N GLU A 299 -12.42 -7.01 -23.14
CA GLU A 299 -13.48 -6.17 -23.72
C GLU A 299 -13.76 -4.96 -22.82
N GLY A 300 -13.17 -3.82 -23.15
CA GLY A 300 -13.40 -2.55 -22.46
C GLY A 300 -12.36 -2.22 -21.39
N ALA A 301 -12.74 -1.37 -20.45
CA ALA A 301 -11.81 -0.81 -19.47
C ALA A 301 -11.75 -1.66 -18.18
N THR A 302 -10.55 -1.85 -17.65
CA THR A 302 -10.31 -2.53 -16.35
C THR A 302 -10.10 -1.48 -15.24
N CYS A 303 -9.06 -1.58 -14.42
CA CYS A 303 -8.82 -0.69 -13.30
C CYS A 303 -8.85 0.82 -13.69
N PRO A 304 -9.51 1.69 -12.90
CA PRO A 304 -9.33 3.14 -12.99
C PRO A 304 -7.99 3.58 -12.39
N ALA A 305 -7.56 4.81 -12.67
CA ALA A 305 -6.46 5.42 -11.94
C ALA A 305 -6.90 5.76 -10.51
N LEU A 306 -6.17 5.26 -9.51
CA LEU A 306 -6.48 5.51 -8.10
C LEU A 306 -5.63 6.65 -7.54
N PHE A 307 -6.22 7.55 -6.77
CA PHE A 307 -5.48 8.60 -6.07
C PHE A 307 -6.20 9.09 -4.82
N GLY A 308 -5.55 9.92 -4.02
CA GLY A 308 -6.18 10.57 -2.88
C GLY A 308 -5.17 11.13 -1.89
N GLU A 309 -5.65 12.00 -1.02
CA GLU A 309 -4.95 12.60 0.10
C GLU A 309 -5.93 12.72 1.27
N PRO A 310 -5.47 12.78 2.53
CA PRO A 310 -6.36 12.97 3.65
C PRO A 310 -7.23 14.22 3.53
N GLY A 311 -8.47 14.11 3.99
CA GLY A 311 -9.26 15.27 4.36
C GLY A 311 -8.68 15.94 5.62
N THR A 312 -8.72 17.26 5.75
CA THR A 312 -9.28 18.26 4.83
C THR A 312 -8.27 18.76 3.79
N ASN A 313 -7.00 18.33 3.82
CA ASN A 313 -5.96 18.81 2.92
C ASN A 313 -6.35 18.65 1.44
N GLY A 314 -6.93 17.50 1.06
CA GLY A 314 -7.45 17.27 -0.28
C GLY A 314 -8.50 18.29 -0.73
N GLN A 315 -9.32 18.80 0.22
CA GLN A 315 -10.31 19.84 -0.06
C GLN A 315 -9.67 21.14 -0.57
N HIS A 316 -8.48 21.45 -0.04
CA HIS A 316 -7.72 22.64 -0.39
C HIS A 316 -6.67 22.40 -1.48
N ALA A 317 -6.72 21.25 -2.15
CA ALA A 317 -5.83 20.90 -3.26
C ALA A 317 -6.61 20.64 -4.55
N PHE A 318 -7.35 19.54 -4.63
CA PHE A 318 -7.94 19.05 -5.89
C PHE A 318 -9.47 18.90 -5.86
N PHE A 319 -10.14 19.21 -4.75
CA PHE A 319 -11.61 19.13 -4.71
C PHE A 319 -12.30 20.15 -5.62
N GLN A 320 -11.60 21.20 -6.05
CA GLN A 320 -12.07 22.07 -7.14
C GLN A 320 -12.42 21.25 -8.39
N LEU A 321 -11.56 20.29 -8.76
CA LEU A 321 -11.82 19.38 -9.88
C LEU A 321 -13.01 18.47 -9.56
N PHE A 322 -13.08 17.93 -8.34
CA PHE A 322 -14.21 17.09 -7.95
C PHE A 322 -15.54 17.82 -8.05
N HIS A 323 -15.63 19.09 -7.71
CA HIS A 323 -16.90 19.82 -7.70
C HIS A 323 -17.29 20.43 -9.05
N GLN A 324 -16.32 21.01 -9.76
CA GLN A 324 -16.59 21.83 -10.95
C GLN A 324 -15.75 21.43 -12.18
N GLY A 325 -14.91 20.41 -12.06
CA GLY A 325 -14.19 19.83 -13.20
C GLY A 325 -15.13 19.11 -14.16
N THR A 326 -14.67 18.90 -15.39
CA THR A 326 -15.41 18.16 -16.43
C THR A 326 -15.35 16.66 -16.25
N GLU A 327 -14.34 16.15 -15.54
CA GLU A 327 -14.24 14.75 -15.15
C GLU A 327 -15.09 14.51 -13.88
N ILE A 328 -15.80 13.38 -13.87
CA ILE A 328 -16.49 12.89 -12.68
C ILE A 328 -15.63 11.77 -12.08
N VAL A 329 -15.30 11.91 -10.81
CA VAL A 329 -14.48 10.96 -10.06
C VAL A 329 -15.33 10.42 -8.92
N PRO A 330 -15.67 9.12 -8.92
CA PRO A 330 -16.23 8.46 -7.74
C PRO A 330 -15.27 8.54 -6.56
N ILE A 331 -15.81 8.84 -5.37
CA ILE A 331 -15.01 9.07 -4.15
C ILE A 331 -15.46 8.13 -3.04
N ASP A 332 -14.51 7.42 -2.43
CA ASP A 332 -14.72 6.75 -1.14
C ASP A 332 -14.21 7.65 -0.01
N PHE A 333 -15.11 8.14 0.84
CA PHE A 333 -14.79 8.83 2.07
C PHE A 333 -14.66 7.83 3.23
N LEU A 334 -13.64 7.98 4.06
CA LEU A 334 -13.44 7.17 5.27
C LEU A 334 -13.36 8.10 6.48
N VAL A 335 -14.16 7.87 7.50
CA VAL A 335 -14.16 8.73 8.69
C VAL A 335 -14.50 7.95 9.96
N ALA A 336 -13.76 8.23 11.03
CA ALA A 336 -14.06 7.71 12.36
C ALA A 336 -15.11 8.59 13.07
N SER A 337 -16.02 8.02 13.84
CA SER A 337 -16.94 8.80 14.68
C SER A 337 -16.24 9.42 15.89
N GLU A 338 -15.22 8.74 16.42
CA GLU A 338 -14.45 9.16 17.60
C GLU A 338 -12.95 9.26 17.23
N PRO A 339 -12.21 10.25 17.78
CA PRO A 339 -10.77 10.34 17.58
C PRO A 339 -10.02 9.30 18.42
N VAL A 340 -8.79 8.97 17.99
CA VAL A 340 -7.81 8.21 18.80
C VAL A 340 -6.66 9.13 19.15
N SER A 341 -6.41 9.37 20.45
CA SER A 341 -5.30 10.21 20.93
C SER A 341 -5.19 11.55 20.17
N ALA A 342 -6.32 12.25 20.01
CA ALA A 342 -6.42 13.53 19.31
C ALA A 342 -7.53 14.39 19.94
N ASP A 343 -7.51 15.69 19.63
CA ASP A 343 -8.47 16.66 20.17
C ASP A 343 -9.90 16.42 19.66
N ALA A 344 -10.87 16.39 20.58
CA ALA A 344 -12.26 16.07 20.27
C ALA A 344 -12.94 17.16 19.41
N HIS A 345 -12.66 18.43 19.68
CA HIS A 345 -13.29 19.53 18.95
C HIS A 345 -12.78 19.60 17.50
N GLN A 346 -11.47 19.41 17.29
CA GLN A 346 -10.91 19.26 15.95
C GLN A 346 -11.54 18.07 15.20
N HIS A 347 -11.80 16.96 15.90
CA HIS A 347 -12.46 15.79 15.32
C HIS A 347 -13.90 16.07 14.89
N GLU A 348 -14.69 16.79 15.69
CA GLU A 348 -16.04 17.22 15.32
C GLU A 348 -16.04 18.04 14.02
N LEU A 349 -15.10 18.99 13.89
CA LEU A 349 -14.94 19.80 12.68
C LEU A 349 -14.51 18.94 11.47
N LEU A 350 -13.64 17.94 11.69
CA LEU A 350 -13.21 17.01 10.65
C LEU A 350 -14.38 16.17 10.13
N VAL A 351 -15.21 15.62 11.03
CA VAL A 351 -16.42 14.85 10.68
C VAL A 351 -17.41 15.73 9.94
N ALA A 352 -17.67 16.96 10.43
CA ALA A 352 -18.57 17.91 9.77
C ALA A 352 -18.13 18.19 8.33
N ASN A 353 -16.82 18.37 8.11
CA ASN A 353 -16.26 18.56 6.78
C ASN A 353 -16.44 17.33 5.87
N CYS A 354 -16.22 16.12 6.37
CA CYS A 354 -16.45 14.89 5.61
C CYS A 354 -17.90 14.78 5.12
N LEU A 355 -18.85 14.98 6.03
CA LEU A 355 -20.27 14.87 5.73
C LEU A 355 -20.73 15.98 4.78
N ALA A 356 -20.28 17.21 5.00
CA ALA A 356 -20.60 18.35 4.13
C ALA A 356 -20.07 18.17 2.70
N GLN A 357 -18.90 17.55 2.52
CA GLN A 357 -18.37 17.26 1.18
C GLN A 357 -19.19 16.19 0.46
N SER A 358 -19.62 15.15 1.17
CA SER A 358 -20.53 14.12 0.62
C SER A 358 -21.87 14.74 0.19
N GLU A 359 -22.46 15.61 1.02
CA GLU A 359 -23.69 16.34 0.67
C GLU A 359 -23.48 17.27 -0.53
N ALA A 360 -22.39 18.04 -0.55
CA ALA A 360 -22.13 19.02 -1.59
C ALA A 360 -21.95 18.38 -2.98
N LEU A 361 -21.28 17.23 -3.05
CA LEU A 361 -21.10 16.45 -4.29
C LEU A 361 -22.44 15.95 -4.84
N MET A 362 -23.34 15.51 -3.98
CA MET A 362 -24.68 15.06 -4.37
C MET A 362 -25.58 16.23 -4.77
N ARG A 363 -25.71 17.25 -3.91
CA ARG A 363 -26.71 18.30 -4.02
C ARG A 363 -26.34 19.38 -5.04
N GLY A 364 -25.07 19.76 -5.09
CA GLY A 364 -24.64 20.94 -5.85
C GLY A 364 -25.25 22.25 -5.33
N ARG A 365 -25.33 23.24 -6.23
CA ARG A 365 -25.89 24.56 -6.00
C ARG A 365 -26.34 25.14 -7.34
N SER A 366 -27.64 25.37 -7.45
CA SER A 366 -28.29 25.88 -8.66
C SER A 366 -27.90 27.32 -8.98
N ARG A 367 -28.13 27.72 -10.24
CA ARG A 367 -27.90 29.11 -10.66
C ARG A 367 -28.82 30.08 -9.94
N GLU A 368 -30.07 29.72 -9.71
CA GLU A 368 -31.04 30.55 -9.00
C GLU A 368 -30.56 30.84 -7.56
N GLU A 369 -30.12 29.81 -6.83
CA GLU A 369 -29.57 29.98 -5.47
C GLU A 369 -28.34 30.88 -5.45
N VAL A 370 -27.46 30.74 -6.45
CA VAL A 370 -26.26 31.58 -6.59
C VAL A 370 -26.65 33.03 -6.84
N GLU A 371 -27.52 33.29 -7.82
CA GLU A 371 -27.95 34.65 -8.14
C GLU A 371 -28.67 35.32 -6.97
N GLN A 372 -29.52 34.60 -6.23
CA GLN A 372 -30.15 35.10 -5.01
C GLN A 372 -29.11 35.51 -3.95
N ARG A 373 -28.08 34.68 -3.72
CA ARG A 373 -26.99 35.00 -2.78
C ARG A 373 -26.19 36.22 -3.22
N LEU A 374 -25.89 36.34 -4.51
CA LEU A 374 -25.14 37.49 -5.03
C LEU A 374 -25.96 38.79 -4.97
N ARG A 375 -27.28 38.73 -5.20
CA ARG A 375 -28.19 39.87 -4.97
C ARG A 375 -28.20 40.29 -3.49
N ALA A 376 -28.28 39.32 -2.57
CA ALA A 376 -28.24 39.60 -1.12
C ALA A 376 -26.90 40.21 -0.66
N GLN A 377 -25.81 39.98 -1.39
CA GLN A 377 -24.50 40.61 -1.17
C GLN A 377 -24.40 42.03 -1.77
N GLY A 378 -25.45 42.53 -2.42
CA GLY A 378 -25.50 43.88 -2.99
C GLY A 378 -24.82 44.04 -4.35
N LEU A 379 -24.54 42.95 -5.08
CA LEU A 379 -23.96 43.04 -6.42
C LEU A 379 -25.01 43.52 -7.44
N ASP A 380 -24.55 44.31 -8.41
CA ASP A 380 -25.38 44.74 -9.54
C ASP A 380 -25.68 43.58 -10.53
N ALA A 381 -26.68 43.79 -11.39
CA ALA A 381 -27.14 42.76 -12.33
C ALA A 381 -26.06 42.28 -13.32
N ALA A 382 -25.18 43.16 -13.78
CA ALA A 382 -24.12 42.80 -14.71
C ALA A 382 -23.03 41.96 -14.02
N SER A 383 -22.66 42.34 -12.79
CA SER A 383 -21.75 41.59 -11.93
C SER A 383 -22.31 40.21 -11.58
N ILE A 384 -23.61 40.11 -11.27
CA ILE A 384 -24.29 38.83 -11.02
C ILE A 384 -24.27 37.96 -12.28
N ALA A 385 -24.66 38.50 -13.44
CA ALA A 385 -24.72 37.74 -14.69
C ALA A 385 -23.35 37.15 -15.07
N ARG A 386 -22.26 37.90 -14.82
CA ARG A 386 -20.89 37.43 -15.05
C ARG A 386 -20.43 36.40 -14.03
N LEU A 387 -20.73 36.60 -12.73
CA LEU A 387 -20.16 35.77 -11.67
C LEU A 387 -20.97 34.50 -11.38
N ALA A 388 -22.28 34.51 -11.57
CA ALA A 388 -23.16 33.41 -11.19
C ALA A 388 -22.75 32.06 -11.83
N PRO A 389 -22.42 31.96 -13.14
CA PRO A 389 -22.01 30.69 -13.75
C PRO A 389 -20.79 30.04 -13.08
N HIS A 390 -19.83 30.84 -12.60
CA HIS A 390 -18.63 30.34 -11.93
C HIS A 390 -18.89 29.79 -10.52
N LYS A 391 -20.04 30.12 -9.92
CA LYS A 391 -20.42 29.73 -8.55
C LYS A 391 -21.47 28.62 -8.52
N VAL A 392 -21.89 28.13 -9.69
CA VAL A 392 -22.78 26.97 -9.83
C VAL A 392 -22.00 25.69 -9.55
N PHE A 393 -22.63 24.78 -8.81
CA PHE A 393 -22.13 23.42 -8.58
C PHE A 393 -23.16 22.47 -9.16
N ALA A 394 -22.76 21.64 -10.13
CA ALA A 394 -23.70 20.77 -10.84
C ALA A 394 -24.35 19.72 -9.93
N GLY A 395 -23.69 19.32 -8.83
CA GLY A 395 -24.12 18.19 -8.01
C GLY A 395 -24.08 16.89 -8.82
N ASN A 396 -24.83 15.88 -8.36
CA ASN A 396 -24.91 14.56 -8.99
C ASN A 396 -23.54 13.90 -9.23
N ARG A 397 -22.64 14.01 -8.25
CA ARG A 397 -21.31 13.39 -8.27
C ARG A 397 -21.23 12.30 -7.20
N PRO A 398 -20.83 11.07 -7.56
CA PRO A 398 -21.00 9.92 -6.69
C PRO A 398 -19.94 9.86 -5.59
N SER A 399 -20.37 9.52 -4.38
CA SER A 399 -19.51 9.17 -3.26
C SER A 399 -20.06 7.99 -2.45
N SER A 400 -19.15 7.22 -1.85
CA SER A 400 -19.44 6.29 -0.74
C SER A 400 -18.90 6.90 0.55
N THR A 401 -19.54 6.64 1.69
CA THR A 401 -19.02 7.07 3.01
C THR A 401 -18.95 5.90 3.96
N PHE A 402 -17.73 5.53 4.34
CA PHE A 402 -17.41 4.49 5.30
C PHE A 402 -17.24 5.13 6.68
N LEU A 403 -18.21 4.89 7.55
CA LEU A 403 -18.21 5.34 8.93
C LEU A 403 -17.87 4.16 9.86
N TYR A 404 -16.87 4.34 10.71
CA TYR A 404 -16.48 3.38 11.74
C TYR A 404 -16.25 4.09 13.06
N ARG A 405 -16.16 3.35 14.17
CA ARG A 405 -16.09 3.96 15.49
C ARG A 405 -14.78 4.73 15.72
N GLN A 406 -13.66 4.04 15.63
CA GLN A 406 -12.30 4.56 15.83
C GLN A 406 -11.34 3.80 14.92
N LEU A 407 -10.25 4.45 14.48
CA LEU A 407 -9.16 3.78 13.76
C LEU A 407 -8.30 2.96 14.75
N SER A 408 -8.72 1.72 14.99
CA SER A 408 -7.99 0.71 15.77
C SER A 408 -7.22 -0.25 14.84
N PRO A 409 -6.29 -1.07 15.37
CA PRO A 409 -5.63 -2.12 14.59
C PRO A 409 -6.64 -3.01 13.86
N ARG A 410 -7.69 -3.47 14.56
CA ARG A 410 -8.79 -4.25 13.97
C ARG A 410 -9.49 -3.52 12.84
N VAL A 411 -9.85 -2.25 13.02
CA VAL A 411 -10.52 -1.47 11.96
C VAL A 411 -9.61 -1.25 10.75
N LEU A 412 -8.32 -0.99 10.96
CA LEU A 412 -7.38 -0.92 9.83
C LEU A 412 -7.34 -2.25 9.07
N GLY A 413 -7.29 -3.38 9.78
CA GLY A 413 -7.36 -4.71 9.17
C GLY A 413 -8.64 -4.91 8.35
N GLN A 414 -9.79 -4.47 8.87
CA GLN A 414 -11.06 -4.52 8.16
C GLN A 414 -11.02 -3.66 6.89
N LEU A 415 -10.53 -2.41 6.98
CA LEU A 415 -10.45 -1.51 5.84
C LEU A 415 -9.59 -2.09 4.71
N ILE A 416 -8.40 -2.63 5.02
CA ILE A 416 -7.55 -3.23 4.00
C ILE A 416 -8.25 -4.42 3.33
N ALA A 417 -8.79 -5.36 4.12
CA ALA A 417 -9.44 -6.55 3.59
C ALA A 417 -10.69 -6.25 2.75
N LEU A 418 -11.41 -5.15 3.05
CA LEU A 418 -12.52 -4.68 2.21
C LEU A 418 -12.05 -4.37 0.79
N TYR A 419 -10.92 -3.67 0.65
CA TYR A 419 -10.36 -3.34 -0.66
C TYR A 419 -9.71 -4.54 -1.35
N GLU A 420 -9.07 -5.46 -0.62
CA GLU A 420 -8.54 -6.70 -1.20
C GLU A 420 -9.65 -7.52 -1.88
N HIS A 421 -10.79 -7.70 -1.20
CA HIS A 421 -11.92 -8.44 -1.77
C HIS A 421 -12.67 -7.64 -2.83
N LYS A 422 -12.73 -6.30 -2.75
CA LYS A 422 -13.22 -5.45 -3.84
C LYS A 422 -12.41 -5.71 -5.11
N VAL A 423 -11.09 -5.67 -5.01
CA VAL A 423 -10.15 -5.89 -6.12
C VAL A 423 -10.37 -7.27 -6.74
N PHE A 424 -10.48 -8.32 -5.90
CA PHE A 424 -10.79 -9.66 -6.36
C PHE A 424 -12.13 -9.76 -7.11
N VAL A 425 -13.21 -9.18 -6.57
CA VAL A 425 -14.53 -9.25 -7.24
C VAL A 425 -14.52 -8.53 -8.59
N GLN A 426 -13.86 -7.37 -8.68
CA GLN A 426 -13.69 -6.67 -9.95
C GLN A 426 -12.90 -7.51 -10.97
N SER A 427 -11.83 -8.17 -10.53
CA SER A 427 -11.01 -9.00 -11.42
C SER A 427 -11.80 -10.19 -11.98
N VAL A 428 -12.68 -10.78 -11.17
CA VAL A 428 -13.57 -11.86 -11.62
C VAL A 428 -14.59 -11.35 -12.64
N ILE A 429 -15.11 -10.14 -12.49
CA ILE A 429 -16.05 -9.54 -13.45
C ILE A 429 -15.35 -9.23 -14.78
N TRP A 430 -14.11 -8.75 -14.74
CA TRP A 430 -13.31 -8.46 -15.93
C TRP A 430 -12.59 -9.69 -16.51
N ASP A 431 -12.72 -10.85 -15.87
CA ASP A 431 -12.03 -12.10 -16.23
C ASP A 431 -10.51 -11.95 -16.38
N ILE A 432 -9.86 -11.27 -15.44
CA ILE A 432 -8.39 -11.04 -15.42
C ILE A 432 -7.73 -11.73 -14.21
N ASP A 433 -6.41 -11.94 -14.30
CA ASP A 433 -5.59 -12.40 -13.17
C ASP A 433 -5.19 -11.21 -12.27
N PRO A 434 -5.70 -11.11 -11.03
CA PRO A 434 -5.34 -10.02 -10.12
C PRO A 434 -4.04 -10.27 -9.33
N PHE A 435 -3.43 -11.44 -9.47
CA PHE A 435 -2.36 -11.90 -8.59
C PHE A 435 -0.98 -11.91 -9.23
N ASP A 436 -0.89 -11.85 -10.56
CA ASP A 436 0.36 -11.65 -11.29
C ASP A 436 0.72 -10.15 -11.50
N GLN A 437 1.91 -9.88 -12.06
CA GLN A 437 2.38 -8.52 -12.38
C GLN A 437 3.42 -8.44 -13.51
N TRP A 438 3.21 -9.13 -14.64
CA TRP A 438 4.18 -9.19 -15.76
C TRP A 438 4.61 -7.81 -16.31
N GLY A 439 3.75 -6.79 -16.17
CA GLY A 439 4.03 -5.43 -16.64
C GLY A 439 5.27 -4.75 -16.04
N VAL A 440 5.85 -5.29 -14.96
CA VAL A 440 7.05 -4.70 -14.31
C VAL A 440 8.37 -5.20 -14.90
N GLU A 441 8.37 -6.25 -15.73
CA GLU A 441 9.59 -6.94 -16.16
C GLU A 441 10.40 -6.15 -17.19
N LEU A 442 9.74 -5.61 -18.23
CA LEU A 442 10.42 -4.88 -19.30
C LEU A 442 11.25 -3.70 -18.78
N GLY A 443 10.71 -2.96 -17.81
CA GLY A 443 11.43 -1.85 -17.18
C GLY A 443 12.72 -2.33 -16.47
N LYS A 444 12.65 -3.46 -15.76
CA LYS A 444 13.81 -4.05 -15.08
C LYS A 444 14.87 -4.54 -16.06
N GLU A 445 14.47 -5.22 -17.12
CA GLU A 445 15.38 -5.69 -18.17
C GLU A 445 16.12 -4.53 -18.84
N LEU A 446 15.38 -3.47 -19.21
CA LEU A 446 15.97 -2.28 -19.82
C LEU A 446 16.89 -1.55 -18.84
N ALA A 447 16.52 -1.43 -17.57
CA ALA A 447 17.37 -0.82 -16.55
C ALA A 447 18.69 -1.59 -16.36
N LEU A 448 18.65 -2.92 -16.28
CA LEU A 448 19.84 -3.77 -16.17
C LEU A 448 20.77 -3.63 -17.39
N ARG A 449 20.19 -3.51 -18.58
CA ARG A 449 20.95 -3.25 -19.81
C ARG A 449 21.57 -1.85 -19.82
N LEU A 450 20.88 -0.84 -19.31
CA LEU A 450 21.33 0.56 -19.34
C LEU A 450 22.32 0.90 -18.22
N ALA A 451 22.23 0.25 -17.06
CA ALA A 451 23.09 0.50 -15.91
C ALA A 451 24.61 0.51 -16.22
N PRO A 452 25.19 -0.50 -16.90
CA PRO A 452 26.61 -0.47 -17.26
C PRO A 452 26.95 0.65 -18.26
N ILE A 453 26.03 1.00 -19.16
CA ILE A 453 26.22 2.10 -20.14
C ILE A 453 26.22 3.47 -19.45
N ILE A 454 25.43 3.62 -18.39
CA ILE A 454 25.39 4.82 -17.54
C ILE A 454 26.65 4.92 -16.66
N ALA A 455 27.13 3.78 -16.14
CA ALA A 455 28.29 3.72 -15.28
C ALA A 455 29.61 4.04 -16.02
N ASP A 456 29.74 3.59 -17.28
CA ASP A 456 30.90 3.85 -18.11
C ASP A 456 30.62 4.97 -19.14
N SER A 457 31.30 6.12 -18.96
CA SER A 457 31.16 7.27 -19.88
C SER A 457 31.65 6.98 -21.30
N LYS A 458 32.44 5.91 -21.50
CA LYS A 458 32.97 5.48 -22.81
C LYS A 458 32.13 4.39 -23.48
N ALA A 459 31.18 3.79 -22.76
CA ALA A 459 30.37 2.71 -23.34
C ALA A 459 29.64 3.18 -24.60
N PRO A 460 29.59 2.36 -25.66
CA PRO A 460 28.96 2.74 -26.91
C PRO A 460 27.46 2.94 -26.74
N LEU A 461 26.89 3.87 -27.52
CA LEU A 461 25.44 4.14 -27.56
C LEU A 461 24.77 3.50 -28.80
N SER A 462 25.53 2.79 -29.62
CA SER A 462 25.01 2.07 -30.80
C SER A 462 24.02 0.98 -30.36
N GLY A 463 22.86 0.93 -31.00
CA GLY A 463 21.79 -0.03 -30.69
C GLY A 463 20.76 0.45 -29.66
N LEU A 464 20.90 1.70 -29.17
CA LEU A 464 19.84 2.42 -28.47
C LEU A 464 19.01 3.23 -29.47
N ASP A 465 17.75 3.50 -29.14
CA ASP A 465 16.96 4.48 -29.88
C ASP A 465 17.51 5.90 -29.69
N ALA A 466 17.15 6.80 -30.61
CA ALA A 466 17.70 8.17 -30.64
C ALA A 466 17.39 8.97 -29.37
N SER A 467 16.24 8.73 -28.72
CA SER A 467 15.88 9.42 -27.49
C SER A 467 16.76 8.98 -26.33
N THR A 468 16.83 7.66 -26.08
CA THR A 468 17.65 7.09 -25.00
C THR A 468 19.13 7.44 -25.18
N ALA A 469 19.66 7.29 -26.41
CA ALA A 469 21.04 7.66 -26.70
C ALA A 469 21.31 9.15 -26.45
N GLY A 470 20.42 10.03 -26.90
CA GLY A 470 20.53 11.48 -26.70
C GLY A 470 20.51 11.87 -25.22
N LEU A 471 19.64 11.26 -24.42
CA LEU A 471 19.56 11.49 -22.98
C LEU A 471 20.83 11.02 -22.26
N ILE A 472 21.36 9.85 -22.60
CA ILE A 472 22.62 9.35 -22.00
C ILE A 472 23.79 10.27 -22.35
N ALA A 473 23.88 10.73 -23.60
CA ALA A 473 24.90 11.69 -24.02
C ALA A 473 24.81 12.98 -23.19
N GLN A 474 23.59 13.49 -22.95
CA GLN A 474 23.39 14.67 -22.12
C GLN A 474 23.76 14.42 -20.65
N VAL A 475 23.43 13.26 -20.08
CA VAL A 475 23.86 12.86 -18.72
C VAL A 475 25.38 12.87 -18.61
N ARG A 476 26.07 12.28 -19.59
CA ARG A 476 27.55 12.25 -19.63
C ARG A 476 28.13 13.66 -19.71
N LYS A 477 27.56 14.54 -20.54
CA LYS A 477 27.97 15.95 -20.65
C LYS A 477 27.83 16.70 -19.32
N LEU A 478 26.71 16.54 -18.62
CA LEU A 478 26.45 17.20 -17.34
C LEU A 478 27.40 16.72 -16.22
N LYS A 479 27.69 15.41 -16.17
CA LYS A 479 28.69 14.85 -15.24
C LYS A 479 30.10 15.37 -15.55
N GLY A 480 30.48 15.42 -16.84
CA GLY A 480 31.79 15.93 -17.26
C GLY A 480 32.01 17.40 -16.93
N SER A 481 30.98 18.25 -17.03
CA SER A 481 31.08 19.67 -16.69
C SER A 481 31.25 19.96 -15.19
N HIS A 482 30.91 19.02 -14.32
CA HIS A 482 31.13 19.13 -12.88
C HIS A 482 32.56 18.73 -12.47
N ALA A 483 33.24 17.86 -13.23
CA ALA A 483 34.62 17.48 -12.95
C ALA A 483 35.65 18.55 -13.36
N SER A 484 35.22 19.58 -14.11
CA SER A 484 36.05 20.70 -14.59
C SER A 484 35.91 22.00 -13.79
N ARG A 485 35.17 21.98 -12.67
CA ARG A 485 35.08 23.06 -11.68
C ARG A 485 35.53 22.51 -10.34
#